data_AF-A0A2S5EGU9-F1
#
_entry.id   AF-A0A2S5EGU9-F1
#
_cell.length_a   1.000
_cell.length_b   1.000
_cell.length_c   1.000
_cell.angle_alpha   90.00
_cell.angle_beta   90.00
_cell.angle_gamma   90.00
#
_symmetry.space_group_name_H-M   'P 1'
#
loop_
_entity.id
_entity.type
_entity.pdbx_description
1 polymer ?
#
loop_
_entity_poly.entity_id
_entity_poly.type
_entity_poly.pdbx_seq_one_letter_code
_entity_poly.pdbx_strand_id
1 'polypeptide(L)'
;MFKLVSKIVLFSMLIILLSGCQYDINSNVNFEIEIPTKISPNISLTIKTNFYYENVEIIIDGEETSSSSFHMRGERGEGALTKSLFLTGGLRGEGTLSNISDGLHTINIKFLDDKNRIITEYATNITFDSTPPKPSYFNQELSAGNLNLEYKVDEEDFSIVSLYYNETELASSTLLQDSFSIKMTKNSGIKNYILQFKDDVENTYNHKIEINTDIDKPPVIDSDIIRVNLFSEIDMKISDDWDDNFLVLIDDGNEIKYPSDLLLKPTTIATMIVFDSNKNKTEKFVNLNVDNQIPTPPEITARLISEDLDYISWRFDPNYQNYVVERYDEIFGWKKVFELKNTFLENPNYDIIFVRKVTNNGTYGFPSDPVITLSEALVPYASGTISKIDKNLFLPQINTPFVIDTDILIPEGKTFLVESGNQIRLYNGATAVVEGLMFLMPGFDKTHIFGEGEIALNGGTIISYDTDFENIKFTGKGKLLFLKNSNLDNYSSIDIQSIGRICLYDSSISDYVKITNSSGVYIDNTYLKEILLNNVAESLFKNSTIDLFNSSINSRTIMETSTIKLMNIETFSFMNSIDSKIERLNVGEYSIFLQKE
;
A
#
# COMPACT_ATOMS: atom_id res chain seq x y z
N MET A 1 93.88 49.03 41.68
CA MET A 1 92.41 49.27 41.66
C MET A 1 91.69 48.63 40.46
N PHE A 2 92.33 47.74 39.68
CA PHE A 2 91.69 46.97 38.59
C PHE A 2 91.43 45.48 38.93
N LYS A 3 91.90 44.99 40.10
CA LYS A 3 91.70 43.58 40.54
C LYS A 3 90.45 43.34 41.39
N LEU A 4 89.71 44.38 41.76
CA LEU A 4 88.50 44.25 42.60
C LEU A 4 87.21 44.19 41.77
N VAL A 5 87.15 44.89 40.63
CA VAL A 5 85.96 44.93 39.75
C VAL A 5 85.78 43.60 38.99
N SER A 6 86.86 42.94 38.59
CA SER A 6 86.79 41.65 37.88
C SER A 6 86.27 40.48 38.73
N LYS A 7 86.48 40.51 40.06
CA LYS A 7 85.97 39.45 40.96
C LYS A 7 84.49 39.63 41.31
N ILE A 8 83.99 40.87 41.34
CA ILE A 8 82.58 41.14 41.62
C ILE A 8 81.71 40.77 40.41
N VAL A 9 82.14 41.06 39.18
CA VAL A 9 81.40 40.70 37.96
C VAL A 9 81.30 39.18 37.78
N LEU A 10 82.37 38.42 38.07
CA LEU A 10 82.34 36.96 38.00
C LEU A 10 81.43 36.34 39.06
N PHE A 11 81.35 36.93 40.26
CA PHE A 11 80.50 36.43 41.34
C PHE A 11 79.01 36.73 41.08
N SER A 12 78.69 37.90 40.49
CA SER A 12 77.33 38.22 40.08
C SER A 12 76.83 37.41 38.88
N MET A 13 77.70 37.04 37.93
CA MET A 13 77.31 36.12 36.85
C MET A 13 77.09 34.69 37.36
N LEU A 14 77.88 34.24 38.35
CA LEU A 14 77.71 32.91 38.95
C LEU A 14 76.42 32.83 39.78
N ILE A 15 76.01 33.91 40.46
CA ILE A 15 74.74 33.96 41.19
C ILE A 15 73.54 34.01 40.21
N ILE A 16 73.65 34.70 39.06
CA ILE A 16 72.57 34.68 38.04
C ILE A 16 72.47 33.31 37.34
N LEU A 17 73.60 32.59 37.18
CA LEU A 17 73.61 31.21 36.66
C LEU A 17 73.19 30.15 37.69
N LEU A 18 73.34 30.42 39.00
CA LEU A 18 72.97 29.51 40.10
C LEU A 18 71.59 29.80 40.70
N SER A 19 70.96 30.94 40.38
CA SER A 19 69.65 31.36 40.94
C SER A 19 68.57 31.55 39.87
N GLY A 20 68.83 31.17 38.62
CA GLY A 20 67.92 31.37 37.49
C GLY A 20 67.48 30.10 36.78
N CYS A 21 67.07 29.07 37.54
CA CYS A 21 66.16 28.00 37.11
C CYS A 21 65.76 27.15 38.34
N GLN A 22 65.19 27.78 39.37
CA GLN A 22 64.16 27.10 40.14
C GLN A 22 62.95 27.00 39.21
N TYR A 23 62.83 25.88 38.50
CA TYR A 23 61.55 25.50 37.93
C TYR A 23 60.66 25.12 39.12
N ASP A 24 59.65 25.95 39.36
CA ASP A 24 58.57 25.65 40.29
C ASP A 24 58.02 24.24 39.99
N ILE A 25 58.10 23.36 40.98
CA ILE A 25 57.57 21.98 40.99
C ILE A 25 56.03 21.96 41.14
N ASN A 26 55.35 23.08 40.85
CA ASN A 26 53.91 23.24 41.06
C ASN A 26 53.17 23.83 39.84
N SER A 27 53.65 23.59 38.61
CA SER A 27 52.71 23.55 37.50
C SER A 27 51.93 22.24 37.61
N ASN A 28 50.63 22.29 37.89
CA ASN A 28 49.71 21.19 37.58
C ASN A 28 49.81 20.95 36.07
N VAL A 29 50.74 20.09 35.66
CA VAL A 29 50.81 19.59 34.29
C VAL A 29 49.61 18.67 34.15
N ASN A 30 48.56 19.15 33.48
CA ASN A 30 47.43 18.30 33.12
C ASN A 30 47.91 17.33 32.05
N PHE A 31 48.30 16.12 32.47
CA PHE A 31 48.54 15.03 31.55
C PHE A 31 47.21 14.60 30.94
N GLU A 32 47.07 14.75 29.62
CA GLU A 32 45.94 14.24 28.86
C GLU A 32 46.36 12.91 28.25
N ILE A 33 45.59 11.86 28.56
CA ILE A 33 45.77 10.51 28.06
C ILE A 33 44.43 10.10 27.45
N GLU A 34 44.41 9.91 26.13
CA GLU A 34 43.25 9.37 25.42
C GLU A 34 43.55 7.95 24.97
N ILE A 35 42.58 7.08 25.20
CA ILE A 35 42.59 5.68 24.80
C ILE A 35 41.17 5.26 24.38
N PRO A 36 41.04 4.32 23.44
CA PRO A 36 39.75 3.77 23.05
C PRO A 36 39.10 3.00 24.21
N THR A 37 37.79 3.16 24.37
CA THR A 37 36.99 2.47 25.39
C THR A 37 36.64 1.03 25.00
N LYS A 38 36.65 0.71 23.71
CA LYS A 38 36.48 -0.63 23.16
C LYS A 38 37.63 -0.96 22.20
N ILE A 39 38.13 -2.18 22.25
CA ILE A 39 39.18 -2.69 21.34
C ILE A 39 38.85 -4.12 20.91
N SER A 40 39.47 -4.57 19.83
CA SER A 40 39.29 -5.91 19.29
C SER A 40 40.59 -6.41 18.66
N PRO A 41 40.64 -7.66 18.15
CA PRO A 41 41.73 -8.07 17.29
C PRO A 41 41.91 -7.19 16.04
N ASN A 42 40.86 -6.47 15.62
CA ASN A 42 40.88 -5.63 14.43
C ASN A 42 41.11 -4.14 14.77
N ILE A 43 40.81 -3.70 16.00
CA ILE A 43 41.10 -2.36 16.51
C ILE A 43 42.19 -2.40 17.58
N SER A 44 43.34 -1.83 17.21
CA SER A 44 44.51 -1.71 18.06
C SER A 44 44.35 -0.68 19.18
N LEU A 45 44.84 -0.98 20.38
CA LEU A 45 44.91 -0.02 21.49
C LEU A 45 45.82 1.16 21.10
N THR A 46 45.24 2.33 20.88
CA THR A 46 46.02 3.54 20.58
C THR A 46 46.07 4.43 21.80
N ILE A 47 47.27 4.80 22.23
CA ILE A 47 47.48 5.69 23.37
C ILE A 47 47.94 7.04 22.81
N LYS A 48 47.17 8.09 23.07
CA LYS A 48 47.55 9.48 22.76
C LYS A 48 47.89 10.20 24.04
N THR A 49 49.00 10.92 24.02
CA THR A 49 49.45 11.70 25.18
C THR A 49 49.88 13.09 24.77
N ASN A 50 49.78 14.04 25.71
CA ASN A 50 50.32 15.40 25.55
C ASN A 50 51.72 15.57 26.18
N PHE A 51 52.38 14.47 26.59
CA PHE A 51 53.69 14.48 27.24
C PHE A 51 54.62 13.40 26.66
N TYR A 52 55.92 13.59 26.85
CA TYR A 52 56.94 12.66 26.36
C TYR A 52 57.20 11.54 27.36
N TYR A 53 57.37 10.31 26.86
CA TYR A 53 57.78 9.13 27.62
C TYR A 53 58.69 8.27 26.75
N GLU A 54 59.56 7.46 27.39
CA GLU A 54 60.50 6.58 26.67
C GLU A 54 60.02 5.12 26.66
N ASN A 55 59.42 4.66 27.77
CA ASN A 55 58.87 3.31 27.92
C ASN A 55 57.44 3.36 28.47
N VAL A 56 56.64 2.34 28.18
CA VAL A 56 55.30 2.12 28.76
C VAL A 56 55.19 0.69 29.26
N GLU A 57 54.63 0.53 30.45
CA GLU A 57 54.25 -0.76 31.04
C GLU A 57 52.73 -0.83 31.11
N ILE A 58 52.14 -1.90 30.57
CA ILE A 58 50.69 -2.11 30.54
C ILE A 58 50.38 -3.38 31.34
N ILE A 59 49.47 -3.26 32.30
CA ILE A 59 48.99 -4.35 33.16
C ILE A 59 47.49 -4.49 32.91
N ILE A 60 47.02 -5.70 32.61
CA ILE A 60 45.60 -6.01 32.36
C ILE A 60 45.12 -6.96 33.45
N ASP A 61 44.04 -6.60 34.16
CA ASP A 61 43.43 -7.38 35.25
C ASP A 61 44.40 -7.85 36.36
N GLY A 62 45.50 -7.11 36.56
CA GLY A 62 46.51 -7.44 37.56
C GLY A 62 47.47 -8.56 37.16
N GLU A 63 47.35 -9.13 35.96
CA GLU A 63 48.39 -9.99 35.38
C GLU A 63 49.39 -9.15 34.58
N GLU A 64 50.68 -9.28 34.91
CA GLU A 64 51.76 -8.66 34.13
C GLU A 64 51.82 -9.32 32.76
N THR A 65 51.27 -8.65 31.75
CA THR A 65 51.48 -9.05 30.37
C THR A 65 52.91 -8.67 30.02
N SER A 66 53.75 -9.68 29.82
CA SER A 66 55.21 -9.61 29.64
C SER A 66 55.71 -8.24 29.15
N SER A 67 56.57 -7.61 29.96
CA SER A 67 57.26 -6.35 29.71
C SER A 67 57.75 -6.21 28.27
N SER A 68 56.91 -5.67 27.40
CA SER A 68 57.32 -5.29 26.06
C SER A 68 57.95 -3.90 26.21
N SER A 69 59.27 -3.90 26.36
CA SER A 69 60.08 -2.68 26.38
C SER A 69 60.02 -2.04 24.99
N PHE A 70 59.00 -1.22 24.74
CA PHE A 70 58.85 -0.51 23.48
C PHE A 70 59.75 0.73 23.44
N HIS A 71 61.05 0.53 23.17
CA HIS A 71 61.99 1.63 22.93
C HIS A 71 61.60 2.45 21.69
N MET A 72 61.25 3.73 21.83
CA MET A 72 61.25 4.66 20.68
C MET A 72 61.58 6.11 21.06
N ARG A 73 62.54 6.69 20.32
CA ARG A 73 62.89 8.13 20.29
C ARG A 73 61.87 8.93 19.48
N GLY A 74 61.36 10.03 20.01
CA GLY A 74 60.64 11.06 19.26
C GLY A 74 61.52 12.28 18.92
N GLU A 75 61.38 12.85 17.72
CA GLU A 75 61.90 14.18 17.39
C GLU A 75 61.08 15.29 18.09
N ARG A 76 61.75 16.38 18.47
CA ARG A 76 61.16 17.55 19.14
C ARG A 76 60.27 18.37 18.18
N GLY A 77 58.98 18.52 18.50
CA GLY A 77 58.07 19.51 17.91
C GLY A 77 56.67 19.47 18.55
N GLU A 78 55.99 20.61 18.66
CA GLU A 78 54.63 20.74 19.19
C GLU A 78 53.60 20.06 18.28
N GLY A 79 52.85 19.10 18.83
CA GLY A 79 51.74 18.42 18.15
C GLY A 79 51.59 16.99 18.66
N ALA A 80 50.41 16.67 19.22
CA ALA A 80 49.99 15.40 19.80
C ALA A 80 50.85 14.15 19.44
N LEU A 81 51.48 13.54 20.45
CA LEU A 81 52.15 12.25 20.29
C LEU A 81 51.07 11.15 20.25
N THR A 82 50.62 10.82 19.04
CA THR A 82 49.73 9.67 18.79
C THR A 82 50.57 8.44 18.52
N LYS A 83 50.44 7.39 19.34
CA LYS A 83 51.09 6.10 19.09
C LYS A 83 50.05 4.97 19.15
N SER A 84 49.87 4.30 18.01
CA SER A 84 49.03 3.10 17.93
C SER A 84 49.84 1.89 18.36
N LEU A 85 49.39 1.20 19.41
CA LEU A 85 49.93 -0.09 19.81
C LEU A 85 49.10 -1.17 19.13
N PHE A 86 49.69 -1.83 18.13
CA PHE A 86 49.04 -2.96 17.48
C PHE A 86 49.03 -4.15 18.44
N LEU A 87 47.86 -4.41 19.02
CA LEU A 87 47.64 -5.54 19.92
C LEU A 87 47.46 -6.86 19.17
N THR A 88 47.60 -6.86 17.84
CA THR A 88 47.43 -8.05 17.02
C THR A 88 48.66 -8.42 16.23
N GLY A 89 48.92 -9.74 16.22
CA GLY A 89 50.14 -10.37 15.75
C GLY A 89 50.53 -9.96 14.34
N GLY A 90 51.48 -9.04 14.26
CA GLY A 90 52.32 -8.81 13.08
C GLY A 90 53.76 -9.21 13.40
N LEU A 91 54.43 -9.86 12.45
CA LEU A 91 55.83 -10.30 12.54
C LEU A 91 56.79 -9.12 12.81
N ARG A 92 56.99 -8.77 14.09
CA ARG A 92 58.24 -8.35 14.76
C ARG A 92 57.92 -7.69 16.10
N GLY A 93 58.04 -8.47 17.16
CA GLY A 93 57.95 -8.04 18.56
C GLY A 93 57.23 -9.09 19.39
N GLU A 94 57.98 -9.96 20.06
CA GLU A 94 57.43 -10.93 21.02
C GLU A 94 56.75 -10.17 22.17
N GLY A 95 55.44 -10.35 22.28
CA GLY A 95 54.57 -9.69 23.25
C GLY A 95 53.10 -9.85 22.84
N THR A 96 52.67 -11.07 22.55
CA THR A 96 51.30 -11.38 22.14
C THR A 96 50.36 -11.42 23.36
N LEU A 97 49.39 -10.51 23.42
CA LEU A 97 48.16 -10.65 24.21
C LEU A 97 47.23 -11.66 23.55
N SER A 98 47.66 -12.93 23.45
CA SER A 98 46.91 -13.94 22.69
C SER A 98 45.73 -14.58 23.45
N ASN A 99 45.38 -14.09 24.65
CA ASN A 99 44.41 -14.75 25.55
C ASN A 99 43.55 -13.78 26.39
N ILE A 100 43.24 -12.56 25.92
CA ILE A 100 42.23 -11.73 26.60
C ILE A 100 40.85 -12.31 26.24
N SER A 101 40.03 -12.63 27.24
CA SER A 101 38.64 -13.05 27.03
C SER A 101 37.76 -11.86 26.64
N ASP A 102 36.62 -12.06 26.00
CA ASP A 102 35.68 -10.95 25.78
C ASP A 102 35.16 -10.41 27.12
N GLY A 103 34.96 -9.09 27.19
CA GLY A 103 34.39 -8.42 28.36
C GLY A 103 35.13 -7.16 28.79
N LEU A 104 34.78 -6.68 29.99
CA LEU A 104 35.36 -5.48 30.58
C LEU A 104 36.67 -5.84 31.32
N HIS A 105 37.76 -5.19 30.94
CA HIS A 105 39.09 -5.37 31.53
C HIS A 105 39.59 -4.07 32.15
N THR A 106 40.25 -4.16 33.31
CA THR A 106 40.94 -3.01 33.91
C THR A 106 42.34 -2.94 33.35
N ILE A 107 42.70 -1.81 32.74
CA ILE A 107 44.07 -1.54 32.29
C ILE A 107 44.71 -0.50 33.19
N ASN A 108 45.91 -0.83 33.68
CA ASN A 108 46.82 0.11 34.30
C ASN A 108 48.03 0.34 33.40
N ILE A 109 48.29 1.60 33.06
CA ILE A 109 49.38 2.04 32.18
C ILE A 109 50.35 2.88 33.00
N LYS A 110 51.62 2.49 33.04
CA LYS A 110 52.70 3.29 33.63
C LYS A 110 53.57 3.87 32.52
N PHE A 111 53.71 5.19 32.52
CA PHE A 111 54.58 5.91 31.59
C PHE A 111 55.93 6.16 32.27
N LEU A 112 57.01 5.77 31.61
CA LEU A 112 58.36 5.74 32.18
C LEU A 112 59.32 6.63 31.36
N ASP A 113 60.25 7.29 32.05
CA ASP A 113 61.32 8.05 31.40
C ASP A 113 62.52 7.17 30.98
N ASP A 114 63.57 7.81 30.46
CA ASP A 114 64.82 7.19 29.99
C ASP A 114 65.61 6.46 31.10
N LYS A 115 65.24 6.66 32.38
CA LYS A 115 65.82 6.01 33.56
C LYS A 115 64.86 5.03 34.22
N ASN A 116 63.77 4.65 33.53
CA ASN A 116 62.70 3.81 34.06
C ASN A 116 62.03 4.38 35.32
N ARG A 117 61.96 5.71 35.46
CA ARG A 117 61.20 6.36 36.53
C ARG A 117 59.79 6.62 36.04
N ILE A 118 58.81 6.38 36.90
CA ILE A 118 57.39 6.63 36.62
C ILE A 118 57.19 8.14 36.47
N ILE A 119 56.73 8.55 35.30
CA ILE A 119 56.28 9.90 34.98
C ILE A 119 54.86 10.08 35.50
N THR A 120 53.97 9.16 35.12
CA THR A 120 52.58 9.11 35.58
C THR A 120 52.02 7.69 35.40
N GLU A 121 50.96 7.39 36.13
CA GLU A 121 50.15 6.18 35.96
C GLU A 121 48.74 6.57 35.52
N TYR A 122 48.10 5.70 34.75
CA TYR A 122 46.74 5.89 34.28
C TYR A 122 45.99 4.56 34.34
N ALA A 123 44.83 4.58 34.99
CA ALA A 123 43.98 3.41 35.15
C ALA A 123 42.63 3.68 34.50
N THR A 124 42.14 2.70 33.75
CA THR A 124 40.84 2.77 33.08
C THR A 124 40.24 1.38 32.93
N ASN A 125 39.01 1.33 32.44
CA ASN A 125 38.46 0.11 31.87
C ASN A 125 38.45 0.21 30.34
N ILE A 126 38.66 -0.92 29.69
CA ILE A 126 38.37 -1.11 28.27
C ILE A 126 37.46 -2.34 28.13
N THR A 127 36.65 -2.38 27.08
CA THR A 127 35.98 -3.62 26.68
C THR A 127 36.80 -4.26 25.56
N PHE A 128 37.24 -5.50 25.76
CA PHE A 128 37.79 -6.32 24.69
C PHE A 128 36.66 -7.14 24.08
N ASP A 129 36.54 -7.10 22.76
CA ASP A 129 35.54 -7.84 22.03
C ASP A 129 36.16 -8.47 20.77
N SER A 130 36.11 -9.79 20.71
CA SER A 130 36.60 -10.59 19.60
C SER A 130 35.49 -11.34 18.86
N THR A 131 34.23 -11.16 19.25
CA THR A 131 33.09 -11.90 18.70
C THR A 131 32.40 -11.08 17.60
N PRO A 132 32.39 -11.54 16.34
CA PRO A 132 31.72 -10.81 15.28
C PRO A 132 30.20 -10.96 15.34
N PRO A 133 29.44 -9.95 14.88
CA PRO A 133 27.99 -9.97 14.99
C PRO A 133 27.37 -10.91 13.96
N LYS A 134 26.51 -11.81 14.43
CA LYS A 134 25.83 -12.81 13.60
C LYS A 134 24.35 -12.48 13.45
N PRO A 135 23.78 -12.67 12.25
CA PRO A 135 22.34 -12.53 12.08
C PRO A 135 21.61 -13.59 12.90
N SER A 136 20.62 -13.17 13.69
CA SER A 136 19.68 -14.05 14.38
C SER A 136 18.62 -14.61 13.43
N TYR A 137 18.38 -13.92 12.31
CA TYR A 137 17.55 -14.39 11.21
C TYR A 137 18.20 -14.04 9.87
N PHE A 138 18.13 -14.96 8.92
CA PHE A 138 18.54 -14.74 7.54
C PHE A 138 17.65 -15.54 6.60
N ASN A 139 17.10 -14.87 5.59
CA ASN A 139 16.32 -15.48 4.51
C ASN A 139 16.90 -15.08 3.16
N GLN A 140 16.95 -16.05 2.25
CA GLN A 140 17.47 -15.90 0.90
C GLN A 140 16.44 -16.48 -0.07
N GLU A 141 15.94 -15.65 -0.98
CA GLU A 141 14.95 -16.03 -1.96
C GLU A 141 15.32 -15.44 -3.33
N LEU A 142 15.24 -16.25 -4.38
CA LEU A 142 15.29 -15.76 -5.75
C LEU A 142 13.86 -15.82 -6.27
N SER A 143 13.30 -14.67 -6.64
CA SER A 143 11.90 -14.54 -7.06
C SER A 143 11.79 -13.57 -8.23
N ALA A 144 11.17 -14.00 -9.33
CA ALA A 144 11.00 -13.22 -10.56
C ALA A 144 12.31 -12.54 -11.03
N GLY A 145 13.43 -13.25 -10.95
CA GLY A 145 14.75 -12.79 -11.34
C GLY A 145 15.41 -11.79 -10.37
N ASN A 146 14.85 -11.58 -9.17
CA ASN A 146 15.46 -10.76 -8.12
C ASN A 146 15.91 -11.63 -6.95
N LEU A 147 17.18 -11.52 -6.57
CA LEU A 147 17.72 -12.10 -5.35
C LEU A 147 17.38 -11.20 -4.18
N ASN A 148 16.47 -11.65 -3.34
CA ASN A 148 16.04 -10.99 -2.11
C ASN A 148 16.76 -11.62 -0.92
N LEU A 149 17.39 -10.78 -0.12
CA LEU A 149 18.12 -11.14 1.08
C LEU A 149 17.53 -10.37 2.25
N GLU A 150 16.98 -11.05 3.24
CA GLU A 150 16.44 -10.43 4.46
C GLU A 150 17.25 -10.90 5.66
N TYR A 151 17.54 -9.99 6.58
CA TYR A 151 18.29 -10.32 7.79
C TYR A 151 17.75 -9.60 9.03
N LYS A 152 18.05 -10.16 10.19
CA LYS A 152 17.90 -9.51 11.50
C LYS A 152 19.14 -9.80 12.35
N VAL A 153 19.61 -8.79 13.08
CA VAL A 153 20.70 -8.88 14.06
C VAL A 153 20.16 -8.42 15.41
N ASP A 154 20.42 -9.18 16.46
CA ASP A 154 19.99 -8.89 17.84
C ASP A 154 21.17 -8.47 18.74
N GLU A 155 22.32 -8.14 18.15
CA GLU A 155 23.55 -7.74 18.83
C GLU A 155 23.64 -6.21 18.93
N GLU A 156 23.87 -5.69 20.13
CA GLU A 156 23.84 -4.24 20.42
C GLU A 156 25.03 -3.46 19.82
N ASP A 157 26.14 -4.16 19.55
CA ASP A 157 27.35 -3.64 18.93
C ASP A 157 27.34 -3.72 17.39
N PHE A 158 26.27 -4.24 16.78
CA PHE A 158 26.11 -4.23 15.33
C PHE A 158 26.24 -2.80 14.76
N SER A 159 27.04 -2.66 13.71
CA SER A 159 27.32 -1.38 13.06
C SER A 159 26.75 -1.34 11.65
N ILE A 160 27.14 -2.31 10.81
CA ILE A 160 26.77 -2.30 9.39
C ILE A 160 26.74 -3.72 8.81
N VAL A 161 25.85 -3.91 7.84
CA VAL A 161 25.93 -5.02 6.90
C VAL A 161 26.20 -4.49 5.51
N SER A 162 27.03 -5.20 4.75
CA SER A 162 27.39 -4.84 3.38
C SER A 162 27.36 -6.08 2.50
N LEU A 163 26.81 -5.93 1.30
CA LEU A 163 26.65 -7.00 0.32
C LEU A 163 27.66 -6.80 -0.81
N TYR A 164 28.51 -7.80 -1.02
CA TYR A 164 29.59 -7.75 -1.99
C TYR A 164 29.41 -8.76 -3.13
N TYR A 165 29.84 -8.36 -4.33
CA TYR A 165 30.04 -9.24 -5.48
C TYR A 165 31.42 -8.96 -6.09
N ASN A 166 32.28 -9.97 -6.16
CA ASN A 166 33.67 -9.84 -6.67
C ASN A 166 34.39 -8.60 -6.10
N GLU A 167 34.43 -8.47 -4.76
CA GLU A 167 35.06 -7.35 -4.02
C GLU A 167 34.38 -5.97 -4.20
N THR A 168 33.33 -5.85 -5.02
CA THR A 168 32.57 -4.61 -5.18
C THR A 168 31.37 -4.61 -4.24
N GLU A 169 31.24 -3.56 -3.42
CA GLU A 169 30.03 -3.36 -2.59
C GLU A 169 28.85 -2.98 -3.49
N LEU A 170 27.74 -3.71 -3.36
CA LEU A 170 26.51 -3.48 -4.10
C LEU A 170 25.48 -2.72 -3.29
N ALA A 171 25.41 -2.98 -1.98
CA ALA A 171 24.47 -2.37 -1.05
C ALA A 171 25.00 -2.47 0.38
N SER A 172 24.50 -1.59 1.25
CA SER A 172 24.83 -1.59 2.68
C SER A 172 23.66 -1.07 3.51
N SER A 173 23.56 -1.48 4.76
CA SER A 173 22.59 -0.95 5.72
C SER A 173 23.14 -0.97 7.14
N THR A 174 22.76 0.04 7.93
CA THR A 174 23.09 0.15 9.36
C THR A 174 21.89 -0.21 10.25
N LEU A 175 20.80 -0.70 9.67
CA LEU A 175 19.61 -1.10 10.42
C LEU A 175 19.78 -2.54 10.95
N LEU A 176 19.31 -2.78 12.18
CA LEU A 176 19.31 -4.11 12.80
C LEU A 176 18.45 -5.13 12.03
N GLN A 177 17.48 -4.66 11.24
CA GLN A 177 16.67 -5.47 10.33
C GLN A 177 16.48 -4.70 9.03
N ASP A 178 16.81 -5.33 7.92
CA ASP A 178 16.62 -4.76 6.58
C ASP A 178 16.59 -5.86 5.51
N SER A 179 16.36 -5.45 4.26
CA SER A 179 16.40 -6.33 3.09
C SER A 179 17.12 -5.71 1.90
N PHE A 180 17.81 -6.55 1.13
CA PHE A 180 18.41 -6.19 -0.15
C PHE A 180 17.73 -6.93 -1.28
N SER A 181 17.46 -6.24 -2.39
CA SER A 181 16.94 -6.83 -3.61
C SER A 181 17.88 -6.52 -4.78
N ILE A 182 18.45 -7.57 -5.39
CA ILE A 182 19.36 -7.46 -6.52
C ILE A 182 18.74 -8.11 -7.74
N LYS A 183 18.63 -7.35 -8.83
CA LYS A 183 18.24 -7.91 -10.12
C LYS A 183 19.33 -8.81 -10.69
N MET A 184 18.99 -10.06 -10.97
CA MET A 184 19.88 -11.09 -11.51
C MET A 184 19.71 -11.21 -13.03
N THR A 185 20.76 -11.70 -13.70
CA THR A 185 20.69 -12.08 -15.12
C THR A 185 20.72 -13.61 -15.23
N LYS A 186 19.67 -14.20 -15.81
CA LYS A 186 19.56 -15.65 -16.08
C LYS A 186 20.69 -16.11 -17.02
N ASN A 187 21.12 -17.36 -16.89
CA ASN A 187 22.15 -17.98 -17.72
C ASN A 187 23.52 -17.28 -17.72
N SER A 188 23.92 -16.73 -16.57
CA SER A 188 25.21 -16.04 -16.39
C SER A 188 26.21 -16.82 -15.53
N GLY A 189 25.97 -18.12 -15.34
CA GLY A 189 26.79 -19.01 -14.52
C GLY A 189 26.49 -18.94 -13.02
N ILE A 190 27.44 -19.45 -12.23
CA ILE A 190 27.40 -19.40 -10.77
C ILE A 190 27.84 -18.01 -10.30
N LYS A 191 27.02 -17.39 -9.45
CA LYS A 191 27.27 -16.10 -8.80
C LYS A 191 27.51 -16.31 -7.31
N ASN A 192 28.60 -15.73 -6.82
CA ASN A 192 29.01 -15.78 -5.43
C ASN A 192 28.93 -14.38 -4.82
N TYR A 193 28.07 -14.21 -3.84
CA TYR A 193 27.94 -13.00 -3.05
C TYR A 193 28.44 -13.24 -1.63
N ILE A 194 28.87 -12.16 -0.98
CA ILE A 194 29.24 -12.18 0.44
C ILE A 194 28.43 -11.11 1.14
N LEU A 195 27.60 -11.53 2.09
CA LEU A 195 26.94 -10.64 3.02
C LEU A 195 27.79 -10.54 4.28
N GLN A 196 28.44 -9.40 4.48
CA GLN A 196 29.36 -9.15 5.57
C GLN A 196 28.68 -8.32 6.64
N PHE A 197 28.63 -8.84 7.86
CA PHE A 197 28.14 -8.15 9.06
C PHE A 197 29.34 -7.69 9.86
N LYS A 198 29.24 -6.50 10.43
CA LYS A 198 30.34 -5.84 11.12
C LYS A 198 29.85 -5.10 12.35
N ASP A 199 30.60 -5.20 13.44
CA ASP A 199 30.32 -4.50 14.70
C ASP A 199 31.00 -3.12 14.75
N ASP A 200 30.85 -2.43 15.89
CA ASP A 200 31.47 -1.15 16.20
C ASP A 200 32.98 -1.24 16.47
N VAL A 201 33.55 -2.45 16.51
CA VAL A 201 34.98 -2.72 16.68
C VAL A 201 35.61 -3.51 15.52
N GLU A 202 35.01 -3.43 14.34
CA GLU A 202 35.54 -3.97 13.08
C GLU A 202 35.70 -5.51 13.03
N ASN A 203 35.09 -6.28 13.95
CA ASN A 203 34.98 -7.73 13.76
C ASN A 203 33.94 -8.03 12.68
N THR A 204 34.25 -9.00 11.83
CA THR A 204 33.40 -9.32 10.67
C THR A 204 32.90 -10.76 10.69
N TYR A 205 31.61 -10.95 10.41
CA TYR A 205 31.02 -12.23 10.05
C TYR A 205 30.64 -12.22 8.56
N ASN A 206 31.12 -13.21 7.80
CA ASN A 206 30.84 -13.31 6.37
C ASN A 206 29.91 -14.48 6.08
N HIS A 207 28.71 -14.18 5.56
CA HIS A 207 27.78 -15.18 5.03
C HIS A 207 27.96 -15.30 3.51
N LYS A 208 28.27 -16.51 3.02
CA LYS A 208 28.48 -16.77 1.60
C LYS A 208 27.17 -17.21 0.94
N ILE A 209 26.82 -16.56 -0.16
CA ILE A 209 25.60 -16.83 -0.93
C ILE A 209 26.03 -17.28 -2.32
N GLU A 210 25.69 -18.51 -2.67
CA GLU A 210 25.95 -19.08 -4.00
C GLU A 210 24.62 -19.29 -4.74
N ILE A 211 24.50 -18.69 -5.92
CA ILE A 211 23.33 -18.83 -6.81
C ILE A 211 23.81 -19.34 -8.17
N ASN A 212 23.31 -20.48 -8.61
CA ASN A 212 23.51 -20.94 -9.97
C ASN A 212 22.42 -20.37 -10.88
N THR A 213 22.77 -19.42 -11.76
CA THR A 213 21.80 -18.73 -12.62
C THR A 213 21.41 -19.49 -13.89
N ASP A 214 22.07 -20.62 -14.15
CA ASP A 214 21.76 -21.50 -15.27
C ASP A 214 20.69 -22.54 -14.90
N ILE A 215 20.37 -22.65 -13.60
CA ILE A 215 19.29 -23.52 -13.11
C ILE A 215 18.00 -22.72 -13.13
N ASP A 216 17.00 -23.35 -13.72
CA ASP A 216 15.64 -22.87 -13.80
C ASP A 216 14.76 -23.88 -13.10
N LYS A 217 14.19 -23.50 -11.96
CA LYS A 217 13.38 -24.43 -11.18
C LYS A 217 11.94 -24.39 -11.71
N PRO A 218 11.18 -25.49 -11.60
CA PRO A 218 9.76 -25.43 -11.83
C PRO A 218 9.09 -24.44 -10.87
N PRO A 219 8.00 -23.77 -11.30
CA PRO A 219 7.25 -22.85 -10.46
C PRO A 219 6.64 -23.57 -9.25
N VAL A 220 6.40 -22.85 -8.17
CA VAL A 220 5.79 -23.38 -6.94
C VAL A 220 4.38 -22.84 -6.79
N ILE A 221 3.42 -23.73 -6.54
CA ILE A 221 2.02 -23.37 -6.30
C ILE A 221 1.81 -23.22 -4.79
N ASP A 222 1.80 -21.99 -4.31
CA ASP A 222 1.67 -21.67 -2.89
C ASP A 222 0.21 -21.76 -2.40
N SER A 223 -0.75 -21.51 -3.30
CA SER A 223 -2.17 -21.60 -2.99
C SER A 223 -2.65 -23.04 -2.75
N ASP A 224 -3.43 -23.25 -1.70
CA ASP A 224 -4.22 -24.48 -1.49
C ASP A 224 -5.67 -24.34 -1.96
N ILE A 225 -6.14 -23.10 -2.07
CA ILE A 225 -7.47 -22.74 -2.52
C ILE A 225 -7.32 -21.72 -3.65
N ILE A 226 -7.90 -22.01 -4.81
CA ILE A 226 -8.04 -21.05 -5.91
C ILE A 226 -9.43 -20.44 -5.82
N ARG A 227 -9.50 -19.11 -5.86
CA ARG A 227 -10.77 -18.37 -5.83
C ARG A 227 -11.00 -17.73 -7.17
N VAL A 228 -12.19 -17.92 -7.73
CA VAL A 228 -12.60 -17.33 -9.00
C VAL A 228 -13.85 -16.50 -8.78
N ASN A 229 -13.78 -15.21 -9.11
CA ASN A 229 -14.90 -14.29 -9.00
C ASN A 229 -15.75 -14.29 -10.28
N LEU A 230 -16.92 -13.63 -10.26
CA LEU A 230 -17.83 -13.65 -11.41
C LEU A 230 -17.26 -13.02 -12.68
N PHE A 231 -16.26 -12.13 -12.54
CA PHE A 231 -15.57 -11.47 -13.65
C PHE A 231 -14.35 -12.24 -14.16
N SER A 232 -14.23 -13.53 -13.83
CA SER A 232 -13.10 -14.41 -14.19
C SER A 232 -11.74 -13.98 -13.62
N GLU A 233 -11.72 -13.14 -12.59
CA GLU A 233 -10.48 -12.84 -11.88
C GLU A 233 -10.17 -14.00 -10.93
N ILE A 234 -8.90 -14.39 -10.91
CA ILE A 234 -8.42 -15.57 -10.21
C ILE A 234 -7.43 -15.11 -9.14
N ASP A 235 -7.73 -15.41 -7.88
CA ASP A 235 -6.81 -15.21 -6.77
C ASP A 235 -6.04 -16.53 -6.52
N MET A 236 -4.75 -16.49 -6.85
CA MET A 236 -3.80 -17.58 -6.70
C MET A 236 -2.39 -17.03 -6.48
N LYS A 237 -1.59 -17.76 -5.69
CA LYS A 237 -0.19 -17.45 -5.43
C LYS A 237 0.70 -18.50 -6.06
N ILE A 238 1.56 -18.04 -6.95
CA ILE A 238 2.57 -18.83 -7.64
C ILE A 238 3.88 -18.06 -7.47
N SER A 239 4.94 -18.77 -7.09
CA SER A 239 6.30 -18.23 -6.99
C SER A 239 7.22 -18.99 -7.93
N ASP A 240 8.20 -18.29 -8.49
CA ASP A 240 9.21 -18.88 -9.36
C ASP A 240 10.50 -18.07 -9.28
N ASP A 241 11.64 -18.70 -9.54
CA ASP A 241 12.93 -18.04 -9.41
C ASP A 241 13.20 -17.02 -10.52
N TRP A 242 12.68 -17.24 -11.73
CA TRP A 242 12.95 -16.37 -12.88
C TRP A 242 11.71 -15.73 -13.48
N ASP A 243 10.55 -16.38 -13.39
CA ASP A 243 9.34 -15.99 -14.08
C ASP A 243 8.33 -15.29 -13.15
N ASP A 244 7.60 -14.31 -13.70
CA ASP A 244 6.48 -13.60 -13.05
C ASP A 244 5.15 -13.78 -13.80
N ASN A 245 5.20 -14.50 -14.92
CA ASN A 245 4.06 -14.76 -15.79
C ASN A 245 3.97 -16.27 -16.05
N PHE A 246 2.80 -16.84 -15.77
CA PHE A 246 2.60 -18.29 -15.81
C PHE A 246 1.44 -18.67 -16.72
N LEU A 247 1.59 -19.79 -17.43
CA LEU A 247 0.45 -20.47 -18.03
C LEU A 247 -0.17 -21.39 -16.99
N VAL A 248 -1.41 -21.07 -16.61
CA VAL A 248 -2.18 -21.83 -15.62
C VAL A 248 -3.30 -22.59 -16.31
N LEU A 249 -3.38 -23.88 -16.03
CA LEU A 249 -4.45 -24.78 -16.48
C LEU A 249 -5.03 -25.53 -15.27
N ILE A 250 -6.29 -25.92 -15.38
CA ILE A 250 -7.01 -26.72 -14.38
C ILE A 250 -7.42 -28.05 -15.02
N ASP A 251 -7.00 -29.15 -14.44
CA ASP A 251 -7.45 -30.50 -14.77
C ASP A 251 -8.46 -30.96 -13.71
N ASP A 252 -9.73 -31.04 -14.08
CA ASP A 252 -10.83 -31.47 -13.19
C ASP A 252 -11.06 -32.99 -13.21
N GLY A 253 -10.20 -33.76 -13.89
CA GLY A 253 -10.29 -35.20 -14.08
C GLY A 253 -11.09 -35.62 -15.32
N ASN A 254 -11.83 -34.70 -15.95
CA ASN A 254 -12.52 -34.93 -17.23
C ASN A 254 -11.83 -34.17 -18.37
N GLU A 255 -11.56 -32.89 -18.16
CA GLU A 255 -10.96 -32.01 -19.16
C GLU A 255 -9.93 -31.04 -18.55
N ILE A 256 -8.95 -30.66 -19.37
CA ILE A 256 -7.99 -29.59 -19.04
C ILE A 256 -8.53 -28.30 -19.61
N LYS A 257 -8.71 -27.29 -18.77
CA LYS A 257 -9.36 -26.02 -19.10
C LYS A 257 -8.66 -24.83 -18.48
N TYR A 258 -8.99 -23.63 -18.93
CA TYR A 258 -8.50 -22.41 -18.29
C TYR A 258 -9.26 -22.18 -16.98
N PRO A 259 -8.68 -21.49 -15.97
CA PRO A 259 -9.39 -21.27 -14.72
C PRO A 259 -10.68 -20.45 -14.89
N SER A 260 -10.79 -19.59 -15.91
CA SER A 260 -12.03 -18.88 -16.26
C SER A 260 -13.19 -19.81 -16.60
N ASP A 261 -12.89 -20.99 -17.18
CA ASP A 261 -13.90 -21.98 -17.58
C ASP A 261 -14.56 -22.66 -16.37
N LEU A 262 -14.00 -22.47 -15.16
CA LEU A 262 -14.62 -22.90 -13.91
C LEU A 262 -15.96 -22.21 -13.64
N LEU A 263 -16.20 -21.03 -14.23
CA LEU A 263 -17.50 -20.36 -14.14
C LEU A 263 -18.60 -21.09 -14.92
N LEU A 264 -18.25 -21.82 -15.99
CA LEU A 264 -19.20 -22.60 -16.80
C LEU A 264 -19.59 -23.90 -16.10
N LYS A 265 -18.58 -24.62 -15.59
CA LYS A 265 -18.75 -25.89 -14.88
C LYS A 265 -17.92 -25.86 -13.60
N PRO A 266 -18.52 -25.42 -12.47
CA PRO A 266 -17.83 -25.37 -11.20
C PRO A 266 -17.42 -26.77 -10.76
N THR A 267 -16.16 -26.91 -10.39
CA THR A 267 -15.62 -28.09 -9.72
C THR A 267 -15.12 -27.64 -8.35
N THR A 268 -15.18 -28.49 -7.33
CA THR A 268 -14.74 -28.15 -5.96
C THR A 268 -13.28 -28.49 -5.69
N ILE A 269 -12.74 -29.47 -6.42
CA ILE A 269 -11.36 -29.95 -6.29
C ILE A 269 -10.81 -30.27 -7.68
N ALA A 270 -9.56 -29.90 -7.94
CA ALA A 270 -8.92 -30.14 -9.23
C ALA A 270 -7.40 -30.18 -9.08
N THR A 271 -6.70 -30.61 -10.12
CA THR A 271 -5.25 -30.46 -10.22
C THR A 271 -4.94 -29.16 -10.97
N MET A 272 -4.28 -28.23 -10.31
CA MET A 272 -3.73 -27.05 -10.95
C MET A 272 -2.40 -27.41 -11.60
N ILE A 273 -2.25 -27.04 -12.86
CA ILE A 273 -1.04 -27.26 -13.65
C ILE A 273 -0.48 -25.90 -14.03
N VAL A 274 0.76 -25.63 -13.65
CA VAL A 274 1.43 -24.36 -13.89
C VAL A 274 2.69 -24.59 -14.72
N PHE A 275 2.84 -23.79 -15.76
CA PHE A 275 4.05 -23.72 -16.57
C PHE A 275 4.68 -22.34 -16.49
N ASP A 276 6.00 -22.31 -16.38
CA ASP A 276 6.81 -21.11 -16.58
C ASP A 276 7.09 -20.86 -18.07
N SER A 277 7.90 -19.84 -18.38
CA SER A 277 8.22 -19.48 -19.77
C SER A 277 9.09 -20.52 -20.50
N ASN A 278 9.86 -21.30 -19.76
CA ASN A 278 10.72 -22.38 -20.28
C ASN A 278 10.05 -23.75 -20.29
N LYS A 279 8.76 -23.80 -19.93
CA LYS A 279 7.91 -25.00 -19.89
C LYS A 279 8.31 -25.97 -18.78
N ASN A 280 9.00 -25.53 -17.73
CA ASN A 280 9.03 -26.30 -16.50
C ASN A 280 7.61 -26.33 -15.92
N LYS A 281 7.29 -27.42 -15.23
CA LYS A 281 5.92 -27.77 -14.90
C LYS A 281 5.80 -28.17 -13.44
N THR A 282 4.78 -27.63 -12.79
CA THR A 282 4.35 -28.07 -11.46
C THR A 282 2.86 -28.39 -11.46
N GLU A 283 2.51 -29.42 -10.70
CA GLU A 283 1.13 -29.83 -10.48
C GLU A 283 0.85 -29.87 -8.99
N LYS A 284 -0.32 -29.36 -8.59
CA LYS A 284 -0.77 -29.41 -7.20
C LYS A 284 -2.26 -29.64 -7.16
N PHE A 285 -2.69 -30.54 -6.27
CA PHE A 285 -4.11 -30.71 -5.99
C PHE A 285 -4.59 -29.53 -5.14
N VAL A 286 -5.66 -28.87 -5.59
CA VAL A 286 -6.17 -27.63 -5.00
C VAL A 286 -7.68 -27.73 -4.78
N ASN A 287 -8.17 -27.00 -3.79
CA ASN A 287 -9.59 -26.72 -3.67
C ASN A 287 -9.94 -25.51 -4.53
N LEU A 288 -11.14 -25.52 -5.10
CA LEU A 288 -11.66 -24.45 -5.94
C LEU A 288 -12.88 -23.84 -5.27
N ASN A 289 -12.91 -22.52 -5.21
CA ASN A 289 -14.09 -21.76 -4.80
C ASN A 289 -14.46 -20.80 -5.93
N VAL A 290 -15.68 -20.93 -6.44
CA VAL A 290 -16.15 -20.20 -7.62
C VAL A 290 -17.45 -19.51 -7.25
N ASP A 291 -17.51 -18.21 -7.48
CA ASP A 291 -18.76 -17.48 -7.32
C ASP A 291 -19.75 -17.91 -8.40
N ASN A 292 -21.02 -18.02 -8.04
CA ASN A 292 -22.07 -18.52 -8.93
C ASN A 292 -23.35 -17.68 -8.91
N GLN A 293 -23.38 -16.59 -8.14
CA GLN A 293 -24.55 -15.72 -7.99
C GLN A 293 -24.07 -14.30 -7.67
N ILE A 294 -24.78 -13.30 -8.21
CA ILE A 294 -24.55 -11.91 -7.87
C ILE A 294 -25.13 -11.65 -6.48
N PRO A 295 -24.34 -11.14 -5.52
CA PRO A 295 -24.86 -10.79 -4.20
C PRO A 295 -25.93 -9.70 -4.30
N THR A 296 -27.07 -9.93 -3.63
CA THR A 296 -28.19 -8.99 -3.59
C THR A 296 -27.84 -7.72 -2.81
N PRO A 297 -28.51 -6.59 -3.09
CA PRO A 297 -28.25 -5.36 -2.35
C PRO A 297 -28.54 -5.54 -0.85
N PRO A 298 -27.67 -5.03 0.06
CA PRO A 298 -28.00 -4.94 1.47
C PRO A 298 -29.26 -4.11 1.72
N GLU A 299 -30.10 -4.56 2.65
CA GLU A 299 -31.28 -3.81 3.10
C GLU A 299 -30.84 -2.86 4.24
N ILE A 300 -30.76 -1.56 3.93
CA ILE A 300 -30.36 -0.52 4.88
C ILE A 300 -31.55 -0.12 5.75
N THR A 301 -31.30 0.15 7.03
CA THR A 301 -32.35 0.54 7.99
C THR A 301 -32.78 2.01 7.89
N ALA A 302 -31.86 2.92 7.54
CA ALA A 302 -32.13 4.35 7.37
C ALA A 302 -31.46 4.91 6.10
N ARG A 303 -32.23 5.62 5.27
CA ARG A 303 -31.76 6.20 4.00
C ARG A 303 -31.39 7.68 4.11
N LEU A 304 -32.10 8.42 4.96
CA LEU A 304 -31.85 9.84 5.23
C LEU A 304 -31.47 9.98 6.69
N ILE A 305 -30.27 10.48 6.98
CA ILE A 305 -29.72 10.57 8.34
C ILE A 305 -29.19 11.97 8.61
N SER A 306 -29.17 12.38 9.88
CA SER A 306 -28.43 13.55 10.32
C SER A 306 -26.98 13.21 10.62
N GLU A 307 -26.10 14.19 10.59
CA GLU A 307 -24.70 14.04 11.07
C GLU A 307 -24.65 13.57 12.53
N ASP A 308 -25.63 13.95 13.36
CA ASP A 308 -25.70 13.55 14.77
C ASP A 308 -26.15 12.10 15.00
N LEU A 309 -26.47 11.32 13.95
CA LEU A 309 -26.83 9.92 14.12
C LEU A 309 -25.57 9.10 14.46
N ASP A 310 -25.60 8.33 15.55
CA ASP A 310 -24.42 7.57 15.98
C ASP A 310 -24.03 6.42 15.04
N TYR A 311 -25.02 5.67 14.52
CA TYR A 311 -24.77 4.44 13.77
C TYR A 311 -25.68 4.27 12.57
N ILE A 312 -25.10 3.72 11.51
CA ILE A 312 -25.79 3.24 10.31
C ILE A 312 -25.81 1.71 10.37
N SER A 313 -26.92 1.07 10.01
CA SER A 313 -27.04 -0.39 10.06
C SER A 313 -27.77 -0.97 8.86
N TRP A 314 -27.56 -2.26 8.63
CA TRP A 314 -28.24 -3.03 7.60
C TRP A 314 -28.63 -4.40 8.13
N ARG A 315 -29.54 -5.05 7.39
CA ARG A 315 -30.01 -6.39 7.75
C ARG A 315 -28.90 -7.43 7.55
N PHE A 316 -28.73 -8.29 8.55
CA PHE A 316 -27.83 -9.43 8.47
C PHE A 316 -28.29 -10.44 7.43
N ASP A 317 -27.37 -10.81 6.53
CA ASP A 317 -27.52 -11.92 5.61
C ASP A 317 -26.58 -13.06 6.02
N PRO A 318 -27.10 -14.25 6.39
CA PRO A 318 -26.26 -15.37 6.83
C PRO A 318 -25.34 -15.93 5.73
N ASN A 319 -25.63 -15.65 4.45
CA ASN A 319 -24.82 -16.12 3.33
C ASN A 319 -23.61 -15.20 3.06
N TYR A 320 -23.58 -14.01 3.67
CA TYR A 320 -22.55 -13.00 3.43
C TYR A 320 -21.96 -12.49 4.74
N GLN A 321 -20.68 -12.78 4.93
CA GLN A 321 -19.95 -12.40 6.15
C GLN A 321 -19.16 -11.10 6.01
N ASN A 322 -18.99 -10.60 4.78
CA ASN A 322 -18.23 -9.38 4.51
C ASN A 322 -19.09 -8.34 3.79
N TYR A 323 -18.99 -7.10 4.28
CA TYR A 323 -19.63 -5.92 3.71
C TYR A 323 -18.56 -4.88 3.43
N VAL A 324 -18.76 -4.14 2.35
CA VAL A 324 -17.94 -2.98 2.01
C VAL A 324 -18.80 -1.74 2.03
N VAL A 325 -18.26 -0.68 2.61
CA VAL A 325 -18.84 0.66 2.55
C VAL A 325 -18.02 1.49 1.57
N GLU A 326 -18.72 2.15 0.65
CA GLU A 326 -18.14 2.98 -0.39
C GLU A 326 -18.61 4.42 -0.26
N ARG A 327 -17.72 5.35 -0.63
CA ARG A 327 -18.06 6.77 -0.82
C ARG A 327 -17.53 7.25 -2.16
N TYR A 328 -18.06 8.37 -2.63
CA TYR A 328 -17.54 9.05 -3.81
C TYR A 328 -16.26 9.83 -3.49
N ASP A 329 -15.31 9.79 -4.40
CA ASP A 329 -14.05 10.54 -4.41
C ASP A 329 -13.87 11.16 -5.80
N GLU A 330 -13.48 12.44 -5.87
CA GLU A 330 -13.37 13.17 -7.15
C GLU A 330 -12.32 12.58 -8.10
N ILE A 331 -11.27 11.94 -7.57
CA ILE A 331 -10.17 11.39 -8.39
C ILE A 331 -10.45 9.94 -8.74
N PHE A 332 -10.89 9.15 -7.75
CA PHE A 332 -11.01 7.70 -7.87
C PHE A 332 -12.44 7.20 -8.12
N GLY A 333 -13.43 8.10 -8.15
CA GLY A 333 -14.84 7.73 -8.24
C GLY A 333 -15.34 7.05 -6.97
N TRP A 334 -16.25 6.09 -7.10
CA TRP A 334 -16.75 5.33 -5.96
C TRP A 334 -15.69 4.37 -5.45
N LYS A 335 -15.19 4.58 -4.23
CA LYS A 335 -14.12 3.76 -3.63
C LYS A 335 -14.52 3.15 -2.31
N LYS A 336 -14.01 1.94 -2.04
CA LYS A 336 -14.08 1.28 -0.73
C LYS A 336 -13.39 2.14 0.33
N VAL A 337 -14.07 2.38 1.44
CA VAL A 337 -13.51 3.06 2.63
C VAL A 337 -13.48 2.17 3.87
N PHE A 338 -14.43 1.24 4.00
CA PHE A 338 -14.47 0.29 5.09
C PHE A 338 -14.75 -1.12 4.57
N GLU A 339 -14.18 -2.11 5.26
CA GLU A 339 -14.47 -3.53 5.07
C GLU A 339 -14.81 -4.14 6.42
N LEU A 340 -16.03 -4.67 6.52
CA LEU A 340 -16.70 -4.93 7.78
C LEU A 340 -17.26 -6.35 7.81
N LYS A 341 -17.17 -7.01 8.96
CA LYS A 341 -17.80 -8.32 9.23
C LYS A 341 -19.08 -8.22 10.05
N ASN A 342 -19.44 -7.02 10.48
CA ASN A 342 -20.64 -6.71 11.23
C ASN A 342 -21.68 -6.06 10.30
N THR A 343 -22.85 -5.73 10.85
CA THR A 343 -23.97 -5.13 10.10
C THR A 343 -24.28 -3.70 10.51
N PHE A 344 -23.29 -3.01 11.05
CA PHE A 344 -23.39 -1.63 11.48
C PHE A 344 -22.03 -0.93 11.40
N LEU A 345 -22.08 0.39 11.25
CA LEU A 345 -20.91 1.27 11.18
C LEU A 345 -21.23 2.54 11.96
N GLU A 346 -20.28 3.01 12.78
CA GLU A 346 -20.35 4.35 13.37
C GLU A 346 -20.39 5.39 12.24
N ASN A 347 -21.30 6.35 12.34
CA ASN A 347 -21.58 7.26 11.24
C ASN A 347 -20.30 8.01 10.79
N PRO A 348 -19.81 7.76 9.55
CA PRO A 348 -18.56 8.34 9.10
C PRO A 348 -18.71 9.79 8.62
N ASN A 349 -19.93 10.37 8.65
CA ASN A 349 -20.24 11.71 8.19
C ASN A 349 -19.80 11.97 6.74
N TYR A 350 -20.09 11.03 5.85
CA TYR A 350 -19.98 11.21 4.41
C TYR A 350 -21.33 11.57 3.79
N ASP A 351 -21.33 12.42 2.78
CA ASP A 351 -22.56 12.92 2.12
C ASP A 351 -23.46 11.79 1.63
N ILE A 352 -22.87 10.83 0.89
CA ILE A 352 -23.55 9.66 0.35
C ILE A 352 -22.65 8.45 0.53
N ILE A 353 -23.20 7.39 1.10
CA ILE A 353 -22.55 6.08 1.16
C ILE A 353 -23.41 4.98 0.56
N PHE A 354 -22.74 3.96 0.04
CA PHE A 354 -23.33 2.68 -0.31
C PHE A 354 -22.74 1.57 0.54
N VAL A 355 -23.55 0.56 0.84
CA VAL A 355 -23.08 -0.70 1.38
C VAL A 355 -23.23 -1.77 0.32
N ARG A 356 -22.24 -2.65 0.18
CA ARG A 356 -22.23 -3.79 -0.75
C ARG A 356 -21.90 -5.06 0.01
N LYS A 357 -22.59 -6.16 -0.32
CA LYS A 357 -22.14 -7.51 0.08
C LYS A 357 -20.94 -7.90 -0.77
N VAL A 358 -19.97 -8.59 -0.18
CA VAL A 358 -18.79 -9.09 -0.89
C VAL A 358 -18.66 -10.59 -0.65
N THR A 359 -18.47 -11.35 -1.73
CA THR A 359 -18.21 -12.79 -1.64
C THR A 359 -16.82 -13.05 -1.05
N ASN A 360 -16.57 -14.27 -0.59
CA ASN A 360 -15.22 -14.68 -0.15
C ASN A 360 -14.19 -14.69 -1.29
N ASN A 361 -14.66 -14.66 -2.54
CA ASN A 361 -13.82 -14.64 -3.74
C ASN A 361 -13.66 -13.21 -4.31
N GLY A 362 -14.21 -12.18 -3.64
CA GLY A 362 -14.01 -10.77 -4.00
C GLY A 362 -15.01 -10.20 -5.00
N THR A 363 -16.09 -10.91 -5.34
CA THR A 363 -17.19 -10.32 -6.11
C THR A 363 -17.97 -9.34 -5.25
N TYR A 364 -18.03 -8.08 -5.68
CA TYR A 364 -18.89 -7.07 -5.08
C TYR A 364 -20.29 -7.18 -5.66
N GLY A 365 -21.30 -7.24 -4.79
CA GLY A 365 -22.71 -7.28 -5.20
C GLY A 365 -23.31 -5.96 -5.61
N PHE A 366 -24.62 -5.93 -5.73
CA PHE A 366 -25.36 -4.69 -5.95
C PHE A 366 -25.14 -3.67 -4.82
N PRO A 367 -24.92 -2.38 -5.14
CA PRO A 367 -25.03 -1.29 -4.17
C PRO A 367 -26.41 -1.28 -3.52
N SER A 368 -26.44 -1.05 -2.20
CA SER A 368 -27.67 -0.82 -1.44
C SER A 368 -28.46 0.39 -1.94
N ASP A 369 -29.61 0.67 -1.31
CA ASP A 369 -30.14 2.03 -1.34
C ASP A 369 -29.08 2.99 -0.75
N PRO A 370 -28.87 4.18 -1.33
CA PRO A 370 -27.94 5.17 -0.80
C PRO A 370 -28.36 5.63 0.60
N VAL A 371 -27.38 5.82 1.48
CA VAL A 371 -27.57 6.57 2.73
C VAL A 371 -27.05 7.98 2.52
N ILE A 372 -27.93 8.94 2.73
CA ILE A 372 -27.72 10.36 2.49
C ILE A 372 -27.64 11.07 3.84
N THR A 373 -26.53 11.73 4.10
CA THR A 373 -26.33 12.55 5.31
C THR A 373 -26.71 13.98 5.01
N LEU A 374 -27.60 14.57 5.80
CA LEU A 374 -27.96 15.98 5.71
C LEU A 374 -27.28 16.78 6.84
N SER A 375 -26.47 17.76 6.45
CA SER A 375 -25.69 18.62 7.34
C SER A 375 -26.35 19.98 7.65
N GLU A 376 -27.25 20.42 6.78
CA GLU A 376 -27.87 21.75 6.83
C GLU A 376 -29.41 21.64 6.82
N ALA A 377 -30.07 22.59 7.49
CA ALA A 377 -31.53 22.65 7.50
C ALA A 377 -32.10 22.91 6.10
N LEU A 378 -33.17 22.19 5.76
CA LEU A 378 -33.93 22.38 4.54
C LEU A 378 -34.94 23.52 4.69
N VAL A 379 -35.04 24.37 3.67
CA VAL A 379 -36.00 25.47 3.61
C VAL A 379 -37.20 25.07 2.74
N PRO A 380 -38.44 25.10 3.26
CA PRO A 380 -39.61 24.76 2.47
C PRO A 380 -39.84 25.76 1.33
N TYR A 381 -40.05 25.27 0.12
CA TYR A 381 -40.39 26.07 -1.04
C TYR A 381 -41.88 26.38 -1.06
N ALA A 382 -42.23 27.66 -1.21
CA ALA A 382 -43.60 28.15 -1.07
C ALA A 382 -44.21 28.73 -2.35
N SER A 383 -43.46 28.76 -3.46
CA SER A 383 -43.91 29.28 -4.76
C SER A 383 -44.28 28.13 -5.70
N GLY A 384 -45.33 28.31 -6.52
CA GLY A 384 -45.68 27.35 -7.58
C GLY A 384 -44.67 27.32 -8.72
N THR A 385 -43.90 28.39 -8.95
CA THR A 385 -42.82 28.43 -9.95
C THR A 385 -41.46 28.32 -9.26
N ILE A 386 -40.64 27.37 -9.69
CA ILE A 386 -39.27 27.14 -9.25
C ILE A 386 -38.34 27.91 -10.19
N SER A 387 -37.82 29.04 -9.72
CA SER A 387 -36.97 29.93 -10.54
C SER A 387 -35.50 29.90 -10.14
N LYS A 388 -35.17 29.43 -8.92
CA LYS A 388 -33.80 29.39 -8.41
C LYS A 388 -33.68 28.45 -7.22
N ILE A 389 -32.51 27.83 -7.09
CA ILE A 389 -32.10 27.00 -5.95
C ILE A 389 -30.78 27.56 -5.41
N ASP A 390 -30.83 28.36 -4.35
CA ASP A 390 -29.63 28.96 -3.71
C ASP A 390 -29.40 28.52 -2.26
N LYS A 391 -30.27 27.64 -1.77
CA LYS A 391 -30.24 27.03 -0.43
C LYS A 391 -30.67 25.57 -0.56
N ASN A 392 -30.51 24.80 0.51
CA ASN A 392 -31.12 23.48 0.57
C ASN A 392 -32.63 23.66 0.60
N LEU A 393 -33.30 23.21 -0.45
CA LEU A 393 -34.72 23.39 -0.65
C LEU A 393 -35.46 22.08 -0.42
N PHE A 394 -36.60 22.19 0.26
CA PHE A 394 -37.57 21.12 0.45
C PHE A 394 -38.86 21.50 -0.27
N LEU A 395 -39.33 20.66 -1.18
CA LEU A 395 -40.61 20.83 -1.86
C LEU A 395 -41.66 19.99 -1.12
N PRO A 396 -42.46 20.60 -0.24
CA PRO A 396 -43.56 19.90 0.40
C PRO A 396 -44.60 19.49 -0.64
N GLN A 397 -45.32 18.41 -0.37
CA GLN A 397 -46.44 17.99 -1.20
C GLN A 397 -47.51 19.08 -1.27
N ILE A 398 -47.86 19.50 -2.49
CA ILE A 398 -48.96 20.43 -2.75
C ILE A 398 -49.91 19.88 -3.81
N ASN A 399 -51.17 20.36 -3.81
CA ASN A 399 -52.22 19.89 -4.72
C ASN A 399 -52.14 20.49 -6.15
N THR A 400 -51.10 21.26 -6.47
CA THR A 400 -50.93 21.90 -7.77
C THR A 400 -49.53 21.64 -8.30
N PRO A 401 -49.33 21.50 -9.62
CA PRO A 401 -47.99 21.31 -10.17
C PRO A 401 -47.06 22.47 -9.82
N PHE A 402 -45.85 22.14 -9.41
CA PHE A 402 -44.72 23.06 -9.48
C PHE A 402 -44.28 23.22 -10.94
N VAL A 403 -43.79 24.41 -11.29
CA VAL A 403 -43.42 24.77 -12.66
C VAL A 403 -41.96 25.21 -12.71
N ILE A 404 -41.20 24.60 -13.63
CA ILE A 404 -39.88 25.06 -14.07
C ILE A 404 -40.08 25.61 -15.49
N ASP A 405 -40.08 26.93 -15.63
CA ASP A 405 -40.34 27.63 -16.90
C ASP A 405 -39.09 28.18 -17.58
N THR A 406 -37.95 28.08 -16.90
CA THR A 406 -36.62 28.52 -17.33
C THR A 406 -35.59 27.54 -16.80
N ASP A 407 -34.38 27.55 -17.37
CA ASP A 407 -33.30 26.69 -16.90
C ASP A 407 -32.96 27.01 -15.45
N ILE A 408 -32.86 25.97 -14.62
CA ILE A 408 -32.50 26.09 -13.21
C ILE A 408 -31.22 25.31 -12.92
N LEU A 409 -30.44 25.82 -11.98
CA LEU A 409 -29.24 25.17 -11.48
C LEU A 409 -29.49 24.71 -10.04
N ILE A 410 -29.16 23.45 -9.74
CA ILE A 410 -28.94 22.92 -8.39
C ILE A 410 -27.43 22.99 -8.12
N PRO A 411 -26.94 24.02 -7.39
CA PRO A 411 -25.50 24.24 -7.25
C PRO A 411 -24.80 23.17 -6.41
N GLU A 412 -23.48 23.05 -6.57
CA GLU A 412 -22.64 22.21 -5.71
C GLU A 412 -22.86 22.54 -4.22
N GLY A 413 -22.91 21.49 -3.38
CA GLY A 413 -23.17 21.62 -1.95
C GLY A 413 -24.60 22.02 -1.59
N LYS A 414 -25.53 22.06 -2.56
CA LYS A 414 -26.96 22.30 -2.33
C LYS A 414 -27.81 21.08 -2.65
N THR A 415 -28.84 20.91 -1.84
CA THR A 415 -29.82 19.82 -1.96
C THR A 415 -31.16 20.37 -2.40
N PHE A 416 -31.70 19.81 -3.49
CA PHE A 416 -33.07 19.99 -3.92
C PHE A 416 -33.84 18.71 -3.59
N LEU A 417 -34.56 18.74 -2.48
CA LEU A 417 -35.32 17.62 -1.96
C LEU A 417 -36.81 17.80 -2.31
N VAL A 418 -37.43 16.76 -2.85
CA VAL A 418 -38.86 16.74 -3.22
C VAL A 418 -39.57 15.64 -2.46
N GLU A 419 -40.60 16.01 -1.71
CA GLU A 419 -41.49 15.04 -1.06
C GLU A 419 -42.27 14.23 -2.11
N SER A 420 -42.55 12.96 -1.83
CA SER A 420 -43.29 12.07 -2.73
C SER A 420 -44.69 12.60 -3.04
N GLY A 421 -45.23 12.28 -4.22
CA GLY A 421 -46.60 12.65 -4.62
C GLY A 421 -46.74 14.06 -5.20
N ASN A 422 -45.62 14.75 -5.43
CA ASN A 422 -45.59 16.04 -6.10
C ASN A 422 -45.73 15.91 -7.61
N GLN A 423 -46.21 16.99 -8.25
CA GLN A 423 -46.20 17.15 -9.69
C GLN A 423 -45.23 18.28 -10.07
N ILE A 424 -44.27 18.02 -10.94
CA ILE A 424 -43.30 19.03 -11.42
C ILE A 424 -43.34 19.06 -12.94
N ARG A 425 -43.68 20.23 -13.50
CA ARG A 425 -43.75 20.43 -14.94
C ARG A 425 -42.57 21.25 -15.45
N LEU A 426 -41.84 20.69 -16.42
CA LEU A 426 -40.81 21.41 -17.17
C LEU A 426 -41.47 21.98 -18.44
N TYR A 427 -41.48 23.31 -18.58
CA TYR A 427 -42.06 23.99 -19.74
C TYR A 427 -41.01 24.37 -20.78
N ASN A 428 -41.41 24.37 -22.06
CA ASN A 428 -40.65 24.96 -23.17
C ASN A 428 -39.20 24.47 -23.31
N GLY A 429 -38.90 23.20 -23.02
CA GLY A 429 -37.53 22.71 -23.12
C GLY A 429 -36.65 23.07 -21.93
N ALA A 430 -37.21 23.54 -20.81
CA ALA A 430 -36.42 23.92 -19.64
C ALA A 430 -35.52 22.78 -19.16
N THR A 431 -34.31 23.13 -18.74
CA THR A 431 -33.31 22.21 -18.21
C THR A 431 -33.10 22.40 -16.71
N ALA A 432 -33.16 21.31 -15.95
CA ALA A 432 -32.67 21.25 -14.58
C ALA A 432 -31.22 20.76 -14.57
N VAL A 433 -30.26 21.66 -14.36
CA VAL A 433 -28.83 21.35 -14.30
C VAL A 433 -28.45 20.97 -12.87
N VAL A 434 -27.81 19.81 -12.70
CA VAL A 434 -27.51 19.22 -11.39
C VAL A 434 -26.00 19.19 -11.13
N GLU A 435 -25.51 20.12 -10.31
CA GLU A 435 -24.15 20.14 -9.74
C GLU A 435 -24.13 19.64 -8.28
N GLY A 436 -25.22 19.88 -7.55
CA GLY A 436 -25.44 19.39 -6.18
C GLY A 436 -26.19 18.05 -6.13
N LEU A 437 -27.17 17.96 -5.23
CA LEU A 437 -28.01 16.77 -5.04
C LEU A 437 -29.47 17.08 -5.40
N MET A 438 -30.02 16.34 -6.36
CA MET A 438 -31.46 16.24 -6.58
C MET A 438 -31.98 14.94 -5.94
N PHE A 439 -32.86 15.06 -4.95
CA PHE A 439 -33.40 13.92 -4.22
C PHE A 439 -34.93 13.90 -4.23
N LEU A 440 -35.52 12.93 -4.94
CA LEU A 440 -36.97 12.67 -4.93
C LEU A 440 -37.26 11.55 -3.93
N MET A 441 -37.97 11.88 -2.86
CA MET A 441 -38.16 10.98 -1.72
C MET A 441 -39.04 9.78 -2.06
N PRO A 442 -38.80 8.63 -1.42
CA PRO A 442 -39.71 7.50 -1.49
C PRO A 442 -41.03 7.80 -0.78
N GLY A 443 -42.12 7.22 -1.27
CA GLY A 443 -43.44 7.38 -0.66
C GLY A 443 -44.54 6.57 -1.33
N PHE A 444 -45.74 6.66 -0.77
CA PHE A 444 -46.89 5.89 -1.26
C PHE A 444 -47.37 6.39 -2.63
N ASP A 445 -47.46 7.71 -2.79
CA ASP A 445 -47.83 8.34 -4.04
C ASP A 445 -46.57 8.65 -4.85
N LYS A 446 -46.58 8.30 -6.14
CA LYS A 446 -45.45 8.60 -7.02
C LYS A 446 -45.36 10.09 -7.32
N THR A 447 -44.14 10.63 -7.33
CA THR A 447 -43.87 11.94 -7.90
C THR A 447 -44.02 11.87 -9.42
N HIS A 448 -44.60 12.88 -10.06
CA HIS A 448 -44.73 12.94 -11.51
C HIS A 448 -43.94 14.13 -12.04
N ILE A 449 -42.92 13.86 -12.85
CA ILE A 449 -42.12 14.88 -13.54
C ILE A 449 -42.42 14.78 -15.03
N PHE A 450 -42.90 15.87 -15.62
CA PHE A 450 -43.44 15.82 -16.98
C PHE A 450 -43.25 17.11 -17.78
N GLY A 451 -43.38 16.98 -19.09
CA GLY A 451 -43.20 18.05 -20.06
C GLY A 451 -41.94 17.83 -20.88
N GLU A 452 -41.85 18.49 -22.05
CA GLU A 452 -40.68 18.41 -22.94
C GLU A 452 -39.47 19.09 -22.26
N GLY A 453 -38.76 18.38 -21.39
CA GLY A 453 -37.69 18.94 -20.56
C GLY A 453 -36.51 18.01 -20.37
N GLU A 454 -35.45 18.55 -19.78
CA GLU A 454 -34.18 17.86 -19.59
C GLU A 454 -33.71 17.97 -18.13
N ILE A 455 -33.19 16.88 -17.58
CA ILE A 455 -32.47 16.86 -16.31
C ILE A 455 -31.01 16.52 -16.64
N ALA A 456 -30.14 17.52 -16.63
CA ALA A 456 -28.76 17.41 -17.07
C ALA A 456 -27.82 17.31 -15.86
N LEU A 457 -27.08 16.20 -15.73
CA LEU A 457 -26.02 16.10 -14.72
C LEU A 457 -24.80 16.93 -15.15
N ASN A 458 -24.27 17.73 -14.22
CA ASN A 458 -23.01 18.47 -14.38
C ASN A 458 -22.11 18.27 -13.15
N GLY A 459 -21.69 17.03 -12.89
CA GLY A 459 -20.90 16.67 -11.71
C GLY A 459 -21.73 16.43 -10.46
N GLY A 460 -23.05 16.58 -10.51
CA GLY A 460 -23.94 16.32 -9.38
C GLY A 460 -24.44 14.88 -9.27
N THR A 461 -25.42 14.72 -8.38
CA THR A 461 -26.07 13.44 -8.05
C THR A 461 -27.59 13.56 -8.19
N ILE A 462 -28.20 12.55 -8.80
CA ILE A 462 -29.66 12.39 -8.85
C ILE A 462 -30.02 11.09 -8.14
N ILE A 463 -30.91 11.18 -7.17
CA ILE A 463 -31.51 10.04 -6.48
C ILE A 463 -33.02 10.19 -6.57
N SER A 464 -33.67 9.23 -7.20
CA SER A 464 -35.12 9.24 -7.44
C SER A 464 -35.74 7.94 -6.98
N TYR A 465 -36.71 8.06 -6.09
CA TYR A 465 -37.60 6.97 -5.71
C TYR A 465 -39.01 7.27 -6.21
N ASP A 466 -39.77 6.22 -6.50
CA ASP A 466 -41.23 6.29 -6.69
C ASP A 466 -41.63 7.45 -7.62
N THR A 467 -41.03 7.54 -8.81
CA THR A 467 -41.21 8.68 -9.71
C THR A 467 -41.58 8.24 -11.13
N ASP A 468 -42.59 8.86 -11.70
CA ASP A 468 -42.95 8.73 -13.12
C ASP A 468 -42.40 9.93 -13.90
N PHE A 469 -41.61 9.65 -14.92
CA PHE A 469 -41.02 10.60 -15.84
C PHE A 469 -41.72 10.50 -17.20
N GLU A 470 -42.35 11.59 -17.62
CA GLU A 470 -43.08 11.66 -18.89
C GLU A 470 -42.43 12.71 -19.81
N ASN A 471 -41.86 12.25 -20.92
CA ASN A 471 -41.14 13.06 -21.90
C ASN A 471 -39.92 13.81 -21.34
N ILE A 472 -39.18 13.19 -20.41
CA ILE A 472 -38.00 13.76 -19.74
C ILE A 472 -36.72 13.08 -20.21
N LYS A 473 -35.71 13.87 -20.53
CA LYS A 473 -34.38 13.35 -20.91
C LYS A 473 -33.37 13.53 -19.78
N PHE A 474 -32.63 12.47 -19.48
CA PHE A 474 -31.45 12.53 -18.61
C PHE A 474 -30.19 12.59 -19.45
N THR A 475 -29.34 13.58 -19.22
CA THR A 475 -28.13 13.82 -20.01
C THR A 475 -26.94 14.22 -19.14
N GLY A 476 -25.77 14.36 -19.76
CA GLY A 476 -24.60 15.00 -19.13
C GLY A 476 -23.66 14.02 -18.43
N LYS A 477 -22.97 14.50 -17.40
CA LYS A 477 -21.92 13.79 -16.65
C LYS A 477 -22.10 14.00 -15.15
N GLY A 478 -21.82 13.02 -14.31
CA GLY A 478 -22.12 13.14 -12.88
C GLY A 478 -21.49 12.11 -11.97
N LYS A 479 -21.83 12.18 -10.69
CA LYS A 479 -21.34 11.25 -9.65
C LYS A 479 -22.21 10.01 -9.59
N LEU A 480 -23.53 10.20 -9.63
CA LEU A 480 -24.52 9.14 -9.47
C LEU A 480 -25.86 9.50 -10.14
N LEU A 481 -26.43 8.52 -10.83
CA LEU A 481 -27.85 8.45 -11.17
C LEU A 481 -28.42 7.19 -10.51
N PHE A 482 -29.28 7.38 -9.52
CA PHE A 482 -29.97 6.29 -8.83
C PHE A 482 -31.48 6.44 -9.06
N LEU A 483 -32.09 5.49 -9.76
CA LEU A 483 -33.53 5.42 -9.97
C LEU A 483 -34.05 4.12 -9.36
N LYS A 484 -35.02 4.22 -8.45
CA LYS A 484 -35.71 3.06 -7.88
C LYS A 484 -37.22 3.20 -8.00
N ASN A 485 -37.91 2.14 -8.39
CA ASN A 485 -39.36 2.14 -8.64
C ASN A 485 -39.79 3.34 -9.52
N SER A 486 -39.00 3.64 -10.54
CA SER A 486 -39.23 4.80 -11.41
C SER A 486 -39.60 4.35 -12.82
N ASN A 487 -40.55 5.03 -13.45
CA ASN A 487 -40.98 4.73 -14.81
C ASN A 487 -40.60 5.86 -15.75
N LEU A 488 -39.94 5.54 -16.85
CA LEU A 488 -39.66 6.43 -17.97
C LEU A 488 -40.51 5.96 -19.15
N ASP A 489 -41.39 6.85 -19.62
CA ASP A 489 -42.27 6.57 -20.74
C ASP A 489 -41.51 6.41 -22.08
N ASN A 490 -42.26 6.22 -23.17
CA ASN A 490 -41.68 5.99 -24.51
C ASN A 490 -40.96 7.21 -25.11
N TYR A 491 -41.02 8.37 -24.44
CA TYR A 491 -40.38 9.61 -24.87
C TYR A 491 -39.29 10.07 -23.89
N SER A 492 -39.11 9.34 -22.79
CA SER A 492 -38.11 9.61 -21.78
C SER A 492 -36.89 8.71 -21.95
N SER A 493 -35.70 9.30 -22.02
CA SER A 493 -34.46 8.60 -22.35
C SER A 493 -33.33 8.97 -21.40
N ILE A 494 -32.32 8.09 -21.32
CA ILE A 494 -31.08 8.34 -20.59
C ILE A 494 -29.92 8.32 -21.59
N ASP A 495 -29.19 9.42 -21.79
CA ASP A 495 -27.94 9.49 -22.57
C ASP A 495 -26.85 10.18 -21.74
N ILE A 496 -26.13 9.39 -20.95
CA ILE A 496 -25.17 9.88 -19.96
C ILE A 496 -23.75 9.46 -20.32
N GLN A 497 -22.80 10.37 -20.10
CA GLN A 497 -21.38 10.17 -20.37
C GLN A 497 -20.54 10.48 -19.14
N SER A 498 -19.45 9.73 -18.91
CA SER A 498 -18.48 10.02 -17.83
C SER A 498 -19.15 10.14 -16.46
N ILE A 499 -19.92 9.12 -16.10
CA ILE A 499 -20.63 9.05 -14.82
C ILE A 499 -19.93 8.09 -13.87
N GLY A 500 -19.88 8.43 -12.58
CA GLY A 500 -19.37 7.53 -11.56
C GLY A 500 -20.18 6.23 -11.55
N ARG A 501 -21.46 6.31 -11.21
CA ARG A 501 -22.32 5.13 -11.04
C ARG A 501 -23.74 5.36 -11.54
N ILE A 502 -24.34 4.32 -12.11
CA ILE A 502 -25.77 4.27 -12.41
C ILE A 502 -26.39 3.06 -11.71
N CYS A 503 -27.50 3.27 -11.01
CA CYS A 503 -28.32 2.21 -10.43
C CYS A 503 -29.77 2.36 -10.91
N LEU A 504 -30.33 1.33 -11.55
CA LEU A 504 -31.71 1.27 -12.02
C LEU A 504 -32.39 0.06 -11.39
N TYR A 505 -33.20 0.29 -10.36
CA TYR A 505 -33.82 -0.78 -9.56
C TYR A 505 -35.34 -0.73 -9.67
N ASP A 506 -36.00 -1.87 -9.81
CA ASP A 506 -37.47 -1.97 -9.84
C ASP A 506 -38.14 -1.03 -10.85
N SER A 507 -37.47 -0.71 -11.95
CA SER A 507 -37.85 0.40 -12.84
C SER A 507 -38.31 -0.08 -14.22
N SER A 508 -38.90 0.82 -15.01
CA SER A 508 -39.28 0.54 -16.39
C SER A 508 -38.87 1.71 -17.29
N ILE A 509 -37.99 1.47 -18.27
CA ILE A 509 -37.56 2.48 -19.23
C ILE A 509 -37.94 2.01 -20.64
N SER A 510 -38.90 2.73 -21.23
CA SER A 510 -39.57 2.30 -22.47
C SER A 510 -39.03 2.97 -23.73
N ASP A 511 -37.97 3.76 -23.62
CA ASP A 511 -37.17 4.23 -24.75
C ASP A 511 -35.73 3.65 -24.70
N TYR A 512 -34.69 4.47 -24.72
CA TYR A 512 -33.30 3.98 -24.70
C TYR A 512 -32.52 4.48 -23.48
N VAL A 513 -31.56 3.64 -23.05
CA VAL A 513 -30.55 3.94 -22.04
C VAL A 513 -29.18 3.82 -22.68
N LYS A 514 -28.43 4.92 -22.77
CA LYS A 514 -27.09 4.96 -23.33
C LYS A 514 -26.12 5.47 -22.28
N ILE A 515 -25.09 4.68 -22.02
CA ILE A 515 -24.10 4.94 -20.99
C ILE A 515 -22.71 4.80 -21.60
N THR A 516 -21.94 5.88 -21.59
CA THR A 516 -20.56 5.90 -22.08
C THR A 516 -19.61 6.31 -20.96
N ASN A 517 -18.51 5.59 -20.78
CA ASN A 517 -17.51 5.83 -19.72
C ASN A 517 -18.15 5.84 -18.32
N SER A 518 -18.40 4.65 -17.76
CA SER A 518 -18.92 4.53 -16.40
C SER A 518 -18.05 3.60 -15.55
N SER A 519 -17.89 3.92 -14.27
CA SER A 519 -17.22 2.98 -13.34
C SER A 519 -18.13 1.83 -12.92
N GLY A 520 -19.46 2.04 -12.92
CA GLY A 520 -20.42 1.02 -12.48
C GLY A 520 -21.83 1.22 -13.04
N VAL A 521 -22.44 0.15 -13.54
CA VAL A 521 -23.85 0.11 -13.95
C VAL A 521 -24.56 -1.07 -13.29
N TYR A 522 -25.57 -0.79 -12.49
CA TYR A 522 -26.25 -1.78 -11.66
C TYR A 522 -27.75 -1.78 -11.96
N ILE A 523 -28.26 -2.88 -12.50
CA ILE A 523 -29.66 -2.99 -12.92
C ILE A 523 -30.30 -4.21 -12.26
N ASP A 524 -31.35 -3.99 -11.49
CA ASP A 524 -32.09 -5.06 -10.79
C ASP A 524 -33.58 -4.90 -11.04
N ASN A 525 -34.25 -6.02 -11.33
CA ASN A 525 -35.70 -6.10 -11.53
C ASN A 525 -36.26 -4.97 -12.43
N THR A 526 -35.61 -4.71 -13.57
CA THR A 526 -35.93 -3.55 -14.42
C THR A 526 -36.26 -3.99 -15.85
N TYR A 527 -37.26 -3.35 -16.46
CA TYR A 527 -37.53 -3.46 -17.89
C TYR A 527 -36.78 -2.37 -18.67
N LEU A 528 -36.06 -2.78 -19.71
CA LEU A 528 -35.34 -1.89 -20.63
C LEU A 528 -35.72 -2.26 -22.06
N LYS A 529 -36.27 -1.31 -22.81
CA LYS A 529 -36.45 -1.52 -24.25
C LYS A 529 -35.09 -1.54 -24.97
N GLU A 530 -34.22 -0.59 -24.70
CA GLU A 530 -32.85 -0.60 -25.24
C GLU A 530 -31.84 -0.13 -24.20
N ILE A 531 -30.71 -0.83 -24.11
CA ILE A 531 -29.54 -0.35 -23.39
C ILE A 531 -28.25 -0.52 -24.20
N LEU A 532 -27.44 0.55 -24.23
CA LEU A 532 -26.11 0.59 -24.82
C LEU A 532 -25.08 0.94 -23.76
N LEU A 533 -24.15 0.01 -23.53
CA LEU A 533 -22.97 0.19 -22.69
C LEU A 533 -21.72 0.37 -23.56
N ASN A 534 -20.96 1.43 -23.28
CA ASN A 534 -19.69 1.71 -23.93
C ASN A 534 -18.64 2.11 -22.89
N ASN A 535 -17.54 1.34 -22.81
CA ASN A 535 -16.46 1.55 -21.84
C ASN A 535 -16.96 1.61 -20.39
N VAL A 536 -17.59 0.51 -19.94
CA VAL A 536 -18.12 0.35 -18.58
C VAL A 536 -17.27 -0.65 -17.79
N ALA A 537 -16.61 -0.18 -16.73
CA ALA A 537 -15.65 -0.98 -15.98
C ALA A 537 -16.29 -2.18 -15.26
N GLU A 538 -17.48 -1.98 -14.70
CA GLU A 538 -18.25 -3.01 -14.00
C GLU A 538 -19.74 -2.85 -14.30
N SER A 539 -20.42 -3.94 -14.65
CA SER A 539 -21.88 -3.93 -14.77
C SER A 539 -22.53 -5.23 -14.32
N LEU A 540 -23.61 -5.09 -13.55
CA LEU A 540 -24.38 -6.20 -12.98
C LEU A 540 -25.85 -6.04 -13.36
N PHE A 541 -26.44 -7.11 -13.89
CA PHE A 541 -27.85 -7.18 -14.24
C PHE A 541 -28.47 -8.38 -13.54
N LYS A 542 -29.61 -8.18 -12.88
CA LYS A 542 -30.34 -9.26 -12.21
C LYS A 542 -31.83 -9.12 -12.42
N ASN A 543 -32.52 -10.25 -12.60
CA ASN A 543 -33.99 -10.33 -12.73
C ASN A 543 -34.60 -9.36 -13.75
N SER A 544 -33.87 -8.96 -14.78
CA SER A 544 -34.26 -7.85 -15.67
C SER A 544 -34.72 -8.37 -17.03
N THR A 545 -35.59 -7.60 -17.70
CA THR A 545 -36.05 -7.91 -19.07
C THR A 545 -35.54 -6.84 -20.02
N ILE A 546 -34.79 -7.25 -21.03
CA ILE A 546 -34.11 -6.35 -21.97
C ILE A 546 -34.48 -6.73 -23.40
N ASP A 547 -35.06 -5.81 -24.16
CA ASP A 547 -35.38 -6.10 -25.57
C ASP A 547 -34.13 -6.00 -26.46
N LEU A 548 -33.31 -4.97 -26.28
CA LEU A 548 -32.04 -4.81 -26.98
C LEU A 548 -30.92 -4.45 -26.01
N PHE A 549 -29.93 -5.35 -25.89
CA PHE A 549 -28.70 -5.11 -25.15
C PHE A 549 -27.53 -4.97 -26.11
N ASN A 550 -26.84 -3.83 -26.05
CA ASN A 550 -25.61 -3.57 -26.78
C ASN A 550 -24.49 -3.30 -25.79
N SER A 551 -23.38 -4.03 -25.90
CA SER A 551 -22.17 -3.79 -25.13
C SER A 551 -20.98 -3.64 -26.07
N SER A 552 -20.17 -2.60 -25.84
CA SER A 552 -19.05 -2.26 -26.69
C SER A 552 -17.87 -1.73 -25.87
N ILE A 553 -16.67 -1.90 -26.43
CA ILE A 553 -15.40 -1.29 -25.98
C ILE A 553 -15.13 -1.58 -24.50
N ASN A 554 -14.42 -2.67 -24.20
CA ASN A 554 -13.88 -2.97 -22.86
C ASN A 554 -14.93 -2.94 -21.73
N SER A 555 -16.17 -3.29 -22.04
CA SER A 555 -17.24 -3.35 -21.05
C SER A 555 -17.27 -4.72 -20.39
N ARG A 556 -17.36 -4.78 -19.05
CA ARG A 556 -17.44 -6.03 -18.28
C ARG A 556 -18.83 -6.19 -17.69
N THR A 557 -19.56 -7.24 -18.08
CA THR A 557 -20.96 -7.43 -17.70
C THR A 557 -21.22 -8.82 -17.12
N ILE A 558 -21.88 -8.86 -15.96
CA ILE A 558 -22.48 -10.08 -15.41
C ILE A 558 -24.00 -9.95 -15.48
N MET A 559 -24.67 -10.99 -15.97
CA MET A 559 -26.13 -11.08 -15.97
C MET A 559 -26.56 -12.33 -15.21
N GLU A 560 -27.55 -12.18 -14.34
CA GLU A 560 -28.17 -13.28 -13.61
C GLU A 560 -29.68 -13.25 -13.81
N THR A 561 -30.29 -14.42 -14.03
CA THR A 561 -31.75 -14.62 -14.08
C THR A 561 -32.52 -13.61 -14.95
N SER A 562 -31.88 -13.11 -16.01
CA SER A 562 -32.44 -12.05 -16.87
C SER A 562 -32.93 -12.60 -18.20
N THR A 563 -33.86 -11.90 -18.85
CA THR A 563 -34.37 -12.26 -20.18
C THR A 563 -33.95 -11.20 -21.20
N ILE A 564 -33.28 -11.62 -22.27
CA ILE A 564 -32.75 -10.73 -23.30
C ILE A 564 -33.26 -11.20 -24.68
N LYS A 565 -33.96 -10.34 -25.42
CA LYS A 565 -34.43 -10.69 -26.77
C LYS A 565 -33.31 -10.64 -27.81
N LEU A 566 -32.53 -9.56 -27.83
CA LEU A 566 -31.35 -9.45 -28.69
C LEU A 566 -30.16 -8.89 -27.91
N MET A 567 -29.05 -9.61 -27.97
CA MET A 567 -27.79 -9.25 -27.35
C MET A 567 -26.70 -9.10 -28.41
N ASN A 568 -26.07 -7.92 -28.46
CA ASN A 568 -24.91 -7.63 -29.29
C ASN A 568 -23.72 -7.29 -28.39
N ILE A 569 -22.63 -8.07 -28.51
CA ILE A 569 -21.40 -7.88 -27.75
C ILE A 569 -20.28 -7.59 -28.73
N GLU A 570 -19.72 -6.38 -28.70
CA GLU A 570 -18.73 -5.93 -29.65
C GLU A 570 -17.44 -5.48 -28.96
N THR A 571 -16.32 -5.56 -29.68
CA THR A 571 -15.04 -4.91 -29.37
C THR A 571 -14.52 -5.14 -27.93
N PHE A 572 -13.83 -6.26 -27.71
CA PHE A 572 -13.08 -6.57 -26.47
C PHE A 572 -13.92 -6.52 -25.17
N SER A 573 -15.20 -6.86 -25.25
CA SER A 573 -16.08 -6.86 -24.07
C SER A 573 -16.12 -8.25 -23.43
N PHE A 574 -16.25 -8.29 -22.11
CA PHE A 574 -16.40 -9.52 -21.33
C PHE A 574 -17.83 -9.63 -20.82
N MET A 575 -18.41 -10.82 -20.98
CA MET A 575 -19.76 -11.09 -20.51
C MET A 575 -19.90 -12.48 -19.89
N ASN A 576 -20.53 -12.53 -18.72
CA ASN A 576 -20.89 -13.77 -18.03
C ASN A 576 -22.39 -13.79 -17.74
N SER A 577 -23.08 -14.79 -18.26
CA SER A 577 -24.52 -14.98 -18.14
C SER A 577 -24.82 -16.21 -17.29
N ILE A 578 -25.57 -16.03 -16.20
CA ILE A 578 -25.94 -17.04 -15.22
C ILE A 578 -27.45 -17.20 -15.25
N ASP A 579 -27.94 -18.39 -15.56
CA ASP A 579 -29.36 -18.76 -15.54
C ASP A 579 -30.26 -17.76 -16.30
N SER A 580 -29.71 -17.13 -17.34
CA SER A 580 -30.38 -16.08 -18.12
C SER A 580 -30.80 -16.60 -19.49
N LYS A 581 -31.95 -16.12 -19.96
CA LYS A 581 -32.54 -16.51 -21.25
C LYS A 581 -32.19 -15.48 -22.32
N ILE A 582 -31.40 -15.87 -23.31
CA ILE A 582 -31.03 -15.02 -24.45
C ILE A 582 -31.64 -15.60 -25.72
N GLU A 583 -32.55 -14.86 -26.38
CA GLU A 583 -33.24 -15.36 -27.57
C GLU A 583 -32.38 -15.27 -28.84
N ARG A 584 -31.59 -14.21 -28.97
CA ARG A 584 -30.64 -14.00 -30.07
C ARG A 584 -29.36 -13.36 -29.56
N LEU A 585 -28.23 -13.90 -29.98
CA LEU A 585 -26.90 -13.45 -29.58
C LEU A 585 -26.02 -13.21 -30.81
N ASN A 586 -25.42 -12.03 -30.88
CA ASN A 586 -24.37 -11.69 -31.81
C ASN A 586 -23.10 -11.31 -31.03
N VAL A 587 -22.02 -12.05 -31.23
CA VAL A 587 -20.73 -11.78 -30.60
C VAL A 587 -19.75 -11.36 -31.69
N GLY A 588 -19.26 -10.12 -31.59
CA GLY A 588 -18.20 -9.57 -32.43
C GLY A 588 -16.82 -10.10 -32.05
N GLU A 589 -15.84 -9.78 -32.88
CA GLU A 589 -14.47 -10.28 -32.72
C GLU A 589 -13.83 -9.85 -31.39
N TYR A 590 -13.02 -10.75 -30.82
CA TYR A 590 -12.21 -10.55 -29.60
C TYR A 590 -12.99 -10.28 -28.29
N SER A 591 -14.31 -10.47 -28.30
CA SER A 591 -15.14 -10.45 -27.09
C SER A 591 -15.26 -11.85 -26.47
N ILE A 592 -15.41 -11.91 -25.14
CA ILE A 592 -15.60 -13.15 -24.38
C ILE A 592 -17.06 -13.21 -23.91
N PHE A 593 -17.73 -14.32 -24.19
CA PHE A 593 -19.08 -14.61 -23.71
C PHE A 593 -19.11 -15.98 -23.03
N LEU A 594 -19.45 -15.99 -21.75
CA LEU A 594 -19.66 -17.17 -20.93
C LEU A 594 -21.15 -17.29 -20.64
N GLN A 595 -21.72 -18.47 -20.85
CA GLN A 595 -23.12 -18.76 -20.50
C GLN A 595 -23.19 -20.05 -19.71
N LYS A 596 -23.73 -19.92 -18.50
CA LYS A 596 -24.12 -21.02 -17.64
C LYS A 596 -25.64 -21.17 -17.70
N GLU A 597 -26.09 -22.38 -18.02
CA GLU A 597 -27.51 -22.75 -18.10
C GLU A 597 -28.10 -23.14 -16.76
#